data_AF-A0A067SQP6-F1
#
_entry.id   AF-A0A067SQP6-F1
#
_cell.length_a   1.000
_cell.length_b   1.000
_cell.length_c   1.000
_cell.angle_alpha   90.00
_cell.angle_beta   90.00
_cell.angle_gamma   90.00
#
_symmetry.space_group_name_H-M   'P 1'
#
loop_
_entity.id
_entity.type
_entity.pdbx_description
1 polymer ?
#
loop_
_entity_poly.entity_id
_entity_poly.type
_entity_poly.pdbx_seq_one_letter_code
_entity_poly.pdbx_strand_id
1 'polypeptide(L)'
;MSPHQLSASTGIDSTAPPPLTSLSSEASVKLYEAKLKPRINTIKSSDASLPSLVDAAEKIIREVFQVAPSPMRTFTFTHQKPEDYDHEEISTSISAHLDKIMLAMLTYAQECGGERGERYVAAAIVSCSEEDDVVGALAALGTTWLTHFLFVFKTRTPTIDQTETHLLQRRGSGKSSFADNVKSRDGYECVLTGFQDRAHPKPVAGVYTANMIATHILHRAVGQFDTDQNSNSYKSAATTFDILLNFTRLPARTLEELSAELDNPSTGMTLESNAHDAFDTFDWCLRETDVTHVYDLIIFRDLGIFKKPDNNRITFEDHSNDFSDSTRKLKRKAPVDLPNPHYIQIHAAIAGILNMSGAGRFFDELLDKYKDDEDRVSAVRCWPELETLMEEQLLREAVTESLRMAKVH
;
A
#
# COMPACT_ATOMS: atom_id res chain seq x y z
N MET A 1 -29.73 -67.07 21.92
CA MET A 1 -30.10 -66.01 20.97
C MET A 1 -30.52 -64.78 21.77
N SER A 2 -29.59 -63.87 22.00
CA SER A 2 -29.83 -62.52 22.54
C SER A 2 -28.85 -61.60 21.81
N PRO A 3 -29.29 -60.48 21.22
CA PRO A 3 -28.39 -59.62 20.48
C PRO A 3 -27.73 -58.61 21.42
N HIS A 4 -26.41 -58.49 21.28
CA HIS A 4 -25.59 -57.42 21.83
C HIS A 4 -26.02 -56.07 21.22
N GLN A 5 -26.31 -55.09 22.07
CA GLN A 5 -26.29 -53.67 21.70
C GLN A 5 -24.90 -53.11 22.02
N LEU A 6 -24.12 -52.85 20.97
CA LEU A 6 -22.92 -52.01 21.02
C LEU A 6 -23.35 -50.57 20.75
N SER A 7 -23.25 -49.72 21.78
CA SER A 7 -23.37 -48.27 21.67
C SER A 7 -22.07 -47.74 21.06
N ALA A 8 -22.15 -47.25 19.83
CA ALA A 8 -21.10 -46.45 19.22
C ALA A 8 -21.43 -44.97 19.46
N SER A 9 -20.71 -44.35 20.38
CA SER A 9 -20.69 -42.91 20.59
C SER A 9 -19.82 -42.27 19.50
N THR A 10 -20.44 -41.85 18.39
CA THR A 10 -19.82 -40.95 17.42
C THR A 10 -19.93 -39.52 17.93
N GLY A 11 -18.93 -39.07 18.68
CA GLY A 11 -18.77 -37.69 19.10
C GLY A 11 -17.50 -37.12 18.52
N ILE A 12 -17.51 -36.79 17.22
CA ILE A 12 -16.53 -35.90 16.57
C ILE A 12 -17.31 -35.06 15.56
N ASP A 13 -18.15 -34.16 16.07
CA ASP A 13 -18.67 -33.03 15.30
C ASP A 13 -18.07 -31.77 15.92
N SER A 14 -16.85 -31.45 15.50
CA SER A 14 -16.31 -30.10 15.63
C SER A 14 -15.51 -29.77 14.37
N THR A 15 -16.18 -29.90 13.23
CA THR A 15 -15.77 -29.35 11.93
C THR A 15 -16.32 -27.93 11.81
N ALA A 16 -16.02 -27.06 12.77
CA ALA A 16 -16.26 -25.63 12.58
C ALA A 16 -15.18 -25.10 11.61
N PRO A 17 -15.50 -24.74 10.36
CA PRO A 17 -14.55 -24.02 9.52
C PRO A 17 -14.22 -22.68 10.18
N PRO A 18 -13.00 -22.14 9.98
CA PRO A 18 -12.56 -20.95 10.70
C PRO A 18 -13.44 -19.74 10.34
N PRO A 19 -13.63 -18.80 11.27
CA PRO A 19 -14.54 -17.68 11.09
C PRO A 19 -13.93 -16.65 10.14
N LEU A 20 -14.16 -16.81 8.84
CA LEU A 20 -14.11 -15.71 7.87
C LEU A 20 -15.47 -15.01 7.89
N THR A 21 -15.69 -14.11 8.85
CA THR A 21 -16.93 -13.35 9.00
C THR A 21 -17.00 -12.10 8.10
N SER A 22 -16.20 -12.03 7.04
CA SER A 22 -16.32 -11.06 5.93
C SER A 22 -16.35 -11.79 4.59
N LEU A 23 -17.00 -11.22 3.56
CA LEU A 23 -16.85 -11.68 2.18
C LEU A 23 -15.36 -11.89 1.88
N SER A 24 -15.01 -13.04 1.29
CA SER A 24 -13.65 -13.27 0.79
C SER A 24 -13.22 -12.12 -0.13
N SER A 25 -11.94 -11.76 -0.11
CA SER A 25 -11.38 -10.75 -0.99
C SER A 25 -11.69 -11.05 -2.46
N GLU A 26 -11.62 -12.32 -2.87
CA GLU A 26 -11.97 -12.79 -4.21
C GLU A 26 -13.44 -12.52 -4.56
N ALA A 27 -14.36 -12.82 -3.62
CA ALA A 27 -15.79 -12.56 -3.83
C ALA A 27 -16.07 -11.06 -3.97
N SER A 28 -15.34 -10.24 -3.20
CA SER A 28 -15.43 -8.78 -3.25
C SER A 28 -14.95 -8.23 -4.59
N VAL A 29 -13.79 -8.68 -5.10
CA VAL A 29 -13.28 -8.32 -6.43
C VAL A 29 -14.24 -8.76 -7.53
N LYS A 30 -14.79 -9.97 -7.44
CA LYS A 30 -15.76 -10.47 -8.42
C LYS A 30 -17.00 -9.59 -8.50
N LEU A 31 -17.52 -9.14 -7.35
CA LEU A 31 -18.64 -8.20 -7.32
C LEU A 31 -18.25 -6.85 -7.94
N TYR A 32 -17.06 -6.32 -7.58
CA TYR A 32 -16.54 -5.07 -8.12
C TYR A 32 -16.46 -5.12 -9.65
N GLU A 33 -15.76 -6.10 -10.21
CA GLU A 33 -15.55 -6.20 -11.67
C GLU A 33 -16.85 -6.50 -12.43
N ALA A 34 -17.66 -7.43 -11.94
CA ALA A 34 -18.83 -7.90 -12.69
C ALA A 34 -20.04 -6.97 -12.60
N LYS A 35 -20.23 -6.27 -11.46
CA LYS A 35 -21.44 -5.48 -11.21
C LYS A 35 -21.17 -4.00 -10.99
N LEU A 36 -20.25 -3.66 -10.09
CA LEU A 36 -20.06 -2.26 -9.68
C LEU A 36 -19.38 -1.47 -10.78
N LYS A 37 -18.26 -1.94 -11.33
CA LYS A 37 -17.45 -1.23 -12.32
C LYS A 37 -18.22 -0.75 -13.56
N PRO A 38 -19.11 -1.54 -14.20
CA PRO A 38 -19.99 -1.04 -15.25
C PRO A 38 -20.86 0.15 -14.80
N ARG A 39 -21.50 0.04 -13.63
CA ARG A 39 -22.37 1.09 -13.06
C ARG A 39 -21.59 2.33 -12.66
N ILE A 40 -20.40 2.16 -12.09
CA ILE A 40 -19.47 3.24 -11.79
C ILE A 40 -19.19 4.04 -13.05
N ASN A 41 -18.89 3.37 -14.16
CA ASN A 41 -18.64 4.04 -15.43
C ASN A 41 -19.88 4.78 -15.97
N THR A 42 -21.07 4.21 -15.78
CA THR A 42 -22.34 4.88 -16.11
C THR A 42 -22.55 6.14 -15.27
N ILE A 43 -22.45 6.06 -13.94
CA ILE A 43 -22.66 7.19 -13.02
C ILE A 43 -21.58 8.26 -13.21
N LYS A 44 -20.32 7.85 -13.36
CA LYS A 44 -19.18 8.74 -13.61
C LYS A 44 -19.37 9.55 -14.90
N SER A 45 -20.04 8.98 -15.90
CA SER A 45 -20.32 9.63 -17.19
C SER A 45 -21.66 10.37 -17.23
N SER A 46 -22.42 10.37 -16.12
CA SER A 46 -23.71 11.04 -16.05
C SER A 46 -23.58 12.56 -15.88
N ASP A 47 -24.65 13.29 -16.22
CA ASP A 47 -24.75 14.74 -16.05
C ASP A 47 -24.96 15.18 -14.58
N ALA A 48 -24.97 14.24 -13.62
CA ALA A 48 -25.08 14.58 -12.20
C ALA A 48 -23.93 15.50 -11.78
N SER A 49 -24.25 16.55 -11.01
CA SER A 49 -23.23 17.46 -10.50
C SER A 49 -22.33 16.74 -9.50
N LEU A 50 -21.05 17.09 -9.47
CA LEU A 50 -20.09 16.47 -8.56
C LEU A 50 -20.49 16.65 -7.08
N PRO A 51 -20.89 17.86 -6.61
CA PRO A 51 -21.34 18.03 -5.23
C PRO A 51 -22.53 17.13 -4.88
N SER A 52 -23.50 16.98 -5.79
CA SER A 52 -24.66 16.10 -5.54
C SER A 52 -24.27 14.63 -5.42
N LEU A 53 -23.27 14.17 -6.18
CA LEU A 53 -22.77 12.79 -6.07
C LEU A 53 -22.02 12.58 -4.76
N VAL A 54 -21.20 13.55 -4.35
CA VAL A 54 -20.44 13.51 -3.08
C VAL A 54 -21.41 13.50 -1.88
N ASP A 55 -22.40 14.40 -1.88
CA ASP A 55 -23.44 14.45 -0.84
C ASP A 55 -24.20 13.12 -0.74
N ALA A 56 -24.56 12.53 -1.89
CA ALA A 56 -25.24 11.24 -1.93
C ALA A 56 -24.34 10.11 -1.39
N ALA A 57 -23.05 10.09 -1.76
CA ALA A 57 -22.09 9.11 -1.28
C ALA A 57 -21.89 9.21 0.24
N GLU A 58 -21.70 10.41 0.77
CA GLU A 58 -21.60 10.64 2.22
C GLU A 58 -22.86 10.17 2.96
N LYS A 59 -24.03 10.52 2.41
CA LYS A 59 -25.32 10.11 2.98
C LYS A 59 -25.45 8.59 3.03
N ILE A 60 -25.10 7.89 1.94
CA ILE A 60 -25.12 6.42 1.89
C ILE A 60 -24.20 5.84 2.97
N ILE A 61 -22.98 6.36 3.12
CA ILE A 61 -22.07 5.86 4.16
C ILE A 61 -22.66 6.06 5.55
N ARG A 62 -23.13 7.27 5.87
CA ARG A 62 -23.58 7.64 7.22
C ARG A 62 -24.93 7.02 7.60
N GLU A 63 -25.89 7.03 6.67
CA GLU A 63 -27.27 6.63 6.96
C GLU A 63 -27.54 5.16 6.66
N VAL A 64 -26.74 4.49 5.83
CA VAL A 64 -26.91 3.08 5.49
C VAL A 64 -25.80 2.23 6.09
N PHE A 65 -24.53 2.56 5.83
CA PHE A 65 -23.43 1.66 6.19
C PHE A 65 -23.02 1.77 7.67
N GLN A 66 -22.99 2.98 8.22
CA GLN A 66 -22.60 3.18 9.63
C GLN A 66 -23.65 2.65 10.62
N VAL A 67 -24.91 2.57 10.22
CA VAL A 67 -25.98 1.95 11.05
C VAL A 67 -26.06 0.43 10.91
N ALA A 68 -25.34 -0.17 9.96
CA ALA A 68 -25.31 -1.61 9.79
C ALA A 68 -24.60 -2.31 10.98
N PRO A 69 -24.93 -3.58 11.27
CA PRO A 69 -24.25 -4.37 12.30
C PRO A 69 -22.73 -4.39 12.12
N SER A 70 -21.98 -4.34 13.22
CA SER A 70 -20.51 -4.25 13.17
C SER A 70 -19.84 -5.27 12.24
N PRO A 71 -20.19 -6.57 12.26
CA PRO A 71 -19.56 -7.57 11.39
C PRO A 71 -19.65 -7.26 9.90
N MET A 72 -20.67 -6.50 9.47
CA MET A 72 -20.86 -6.13 8.06
C MET A 72 -20.02 -4.91 7.64
N ARG A 73 -19.60 -4.08 8.59
CA ARG A 73 -18.81 -2.84 8.33
C ARG A 73 -17.35 -2.95 8.76
N THR A 74 -16.94 -4.10 9.31
CA THR A 74 -15.56 -4.36 9.73
C THR A 74 -14.97 -5.53 8.98
N PHE A 75 -13.80 -5.34 8.39
CA PHE A 75 -12.95 -6.44 7.94
C PHE A 75 -12.13 -6.92 9.14
N THR A 76 -12.34 -8.16 9.58
CA THR A 76 -11.67 -8.71 10.77
C THR A 76 -10.78 -9.87 10.38
N PHE A 77 -9.51 -9.80 10.76
CA PHE A 77 -8.58 -10.91 10.68
C PHE A 77 -8.36 -11.49 12.07
N THR A 78 -8.53 -12.80 12.22
CA THR A 78 -8.31 -13.51 13.48
C THR A 78 -7.13 -14.46 13.31
N HIS A 79 -6.12 -14.30 14.15
CA HIS A 79 -4.98 -15.21 14.22
C HIS A 79 -5.07 -16.03 15.50
N GLN A 80 -5.16 -17.35 15.38
CA GLN A 80 -5.00 -18.27 16.49
C GLN A 80 -3.52 -18.62 16.59
N LYS A 81 -2.88 -18.33 17.74
CA LYS A 81 -1.54 -18.86 18.00
C LYS A 81 -1.70 -20.20 18.75
N PRO A 82 -0.95 -21.25 18.38
CA PRO A 82 -0.90 -22.46 19.17
C PRO A 82 -0.43 -22.15 20.60
N GLU A 83 -0.97 -22.86 21.59
CA GLU A 83 -0.59 -22.74 23.00
C GLU A 83 0.93 -22.93 23.18
N ASP A 84 1.62 -21.92 23.71
CA ASP A 84 2.90 -22.16 24.38
C ASP A 84 2.61 -22.65 25.80
N TYR A 85 3.43 -23.60 26.27
CA TYR A 85 3.18 -24.62 27.32
C TYR A 85 2.56 -24.22 28.69
N ASP A 86 2.21 -22.96 28.96
CA ASP A 86 1.61 -22.51 30.23
C ASP A 86 0.67 -21.28 30.11
N HIS A 87 0.21 -20.89 28.90
CA HIS A 87 -0.63 -19.69 28.71
C HIS A 87 -1.92 -19.98 27.92
N GLU A 88 -3.04 -19.39 28.38
CA GLU A 88 -4.38 -19.47 27.75
C GLU A 88 -4.31 -19.13 26.24
N GLU A 89 -5.14 -19.79 25.41
CA GLU A 89 -5.26 -19.51 23.96
C GLU A 89 -5.54 -18.02 23.71
N ILE A 90 -4.49 -17.25 23.35
CA ILE A 90 -4.63 -15.84 23.02
C ILE A 90 -5.02 -15.72 21.55
N SER A 91 -6.31 -15.80 21.27
CA SER A 91 -6.84 -15.37 19.97
C SER A 91 -6.64 -13.87 19.82
N THR A 92 -5.84 -13.47 18.82
CA THR A 92 -5.61 -12.05 18.52
C THR A 92 -6.36 -11.67 17.26
N SER A 93 -7.39 -10.84 17.40
CA SER A 93 -8.10 -10.26 16.27
C SER A 93 -7.63 -8.83 16.00
N ILE A 94 -7.48 -8.51 14.72
CA ILE A 94 -7.22 -7.15 14.23
C ILE A 94 -8.32 -6.80 13.23
N SER A 95 -8.76 -5.55 13.21
CA SER A 95 -9.89 -5.16 12.36
C SER A 95 -9.71 -3.79 11.74
N ALA A 96 -10.27 -3.64 10.53
CA ALA A 96 -10.37 -2.38 9.81
C ALA A 96 -11.84 -2.01 9.60
N HIS A 97 -12.17 -0.74 9.81
CA HIS A 97 -13.51 -0.21 9.59
C HIS A 97 -13.68 0.25 8.14
N LEU A 98 -14.52 -0.46 7.39
CA LEU A 98 -14.69 -0.23 5.95
C LEU A 98 -15.37 1.11 5.67
N ASP A 99 -16.29 1.56 6.54
CA ASP A 99 -16.93 2.87 6.43
C ASP A 99 -15.92 4.02 6.57
N LYS A 100 -14.94 3.87 7.46
CA LYS A 100 -13.86 4.85 7.63
C LYS A 100 -12.93 4.89 6.42
N ILE A 101 -12.66 3.75 5.80
CA ILE A 101 -11.89 3.67 4.56
C ILE A 101 -12.62 4.43 3.45
N MET A 102 -13.93 4.23 3.29
CA MET A 102 -14.71 4.94 2.28
C MET A 102 -14.74 6.45 2.49
N LEU A 103 -14.94 6.90 3.73
CA LEU A 103 -14.90 8.34 4.05
C LEU A 103 -13.52 8.94 3.77
N ALA A 104 -12.45 8.21 4.11
CA ALA A 104 -11.09 8.67 3.85
C ALA A 104 -10.79 8.73 2.34
N MET A 105 -11.18 7.69 1.58
CA MET A 105 -11.08 7.68 0.12
C MET A 105 -11.80 8.89 -0.48
N LEU A 106 -13.03 9.19 -0.04
CA LEU A 106 -13.81 10.33 -0.53
C LEU A 106 -13.15 11.67 -0.18
N THR A 107 -12.65 11.80 1.05
CA THR A 107 -12.00 13.03 1.55
C THR A 107 -10.73 13.37 0.77
N TYR A 108 -9.90 12.38 0.45
CA TYR A 108 -8.60 12.60 -0.23
C TYR A 108 -8.66 12.46 -1.75
N ALA A 109 -9.81 12.10 -2.32
CA ALA A 109 -9.95 11.91 -3.77
C ALA A 109 -9.68 13.17 -4.57
N GLN A 110 -10.11 14.34 -4.06
CA GLN A 110 -9.88 15.62 -4.73
C GLN A 110 -8.39 16.02 -4.71
N GLU A 111 -7.69 15.82 -3.58
CA GLU A 111 -6.25 16.09 -3.47
C GLU A 111 -5.45 15.16 -4.39
N CYS A 112 -5.90 13.92 -4.59
CA CYS A 112 -5.22 12.92 -5.39
C CYS A 112 -5.46 13.06 -6.91
N GLY A 113 -6.73 13.07 -7.32
CA GLY A 113 -7.15 13.01 -8.73
C GLY A 113 -8.05 14.18 -9.14
N GLY A 114 -8.15 15.24 -8.34
CA GLY A 114 -9.08 16.34 -8.57
C GLY A 114 -10.53 15.87 -8.70
N GLU A 115 -11.32 16.64 -9.45
CA GLU A 115 -12.75 16.35 -9.65
C GLU A 115 -13.03 14.96 -10.26
N ARG A 116 -12.10 14.40 -11.06
CA ARG A 116 -12.32 13.08 -11.66
C ARG A 116 -12.12 11.95 -10.65
N GLY A 117 -11.09 12.06 -9.80
CA GLY A 117 -10.87 11.11 -8.70
C GLY A 117 -12.03 11.14 -7.71
N GLU A 118 -12.45 12.35 -7.32
CA GLU A 118 -13.60 12.56 -6.43
C GLU A 118 -14.89 12.00 -7.03
N ARG A 119 -15.16 12.28 -8.31
CA ARG A 119 -16.30 11.71 -9.02
C ARG A 119 -16.26 10.19 -9.07
N TYR A 120 -15.08 9.58 -9.29
CA TYR A 120 -14.94 8.12 -9.28
C TYR A 120 -15.33 7.53 -7.93
N VAL A 121 -14.78 8.06 -6.83
CA VAL A 121 -15.07 7.56 -5.48
C VAL A 121 -16.54 7.73 -5.13
N ALA A 122 -17.12 8.90 -5.40
CA ALA A 122 -18.54 9.16 -5.17
C ALA A 122 -19.42 8.21 -6.01
N ALA A 123 -19.11 8.04 -7.31
CA ALA A 123 -19.82 7.12 -8.19
C ALA A 123 -19.71 5.65 -7.72
N ALA A 124 -18.55 5.23 -7.21
CA ALA A 124 -18.36 3.91 -6.62
C ALA A 124 -19.32 3.65 -5.46
N ILE A 125 -19.39 4.57 -4.50
CA ILE A 125 -20.28 4.44 -3.35
C ILE A 125 -21.75 4.51 -3.78
N VAL A 126 -22.12 5.44 -4.65
CA VAL A 126 -23.50 5.56 -5.15
C VAL A 126 -23.93 4.31 -5.92
N SER A 127 -23.04 3.70 -6.70
CA SER A 127 -23.35 2.47 -7.44
C SER A 127 -23.79 1.30 -6.55
N CYS A 128 -23.28 1.24 -5.31
CA CYS A 128 -23.69 0.21 -4.35
C CYS A 128 -25.14 0.36 -3.90
N SER A 129 -25.71 1.57 -3.94
CA SER A 129 -27.11 1.81 -3.55
C SER A 129 -28.14 1.25 -4.55
N GLU A 130 -27.68 0.85 -5.73
CA GLU A 130 -28.50 0.23 -6.76
C GLU A 130 -28.46 -1.32 -6.72
N GLU A 131 -27.76 -1.92 -5.75
CA GLU A 131 -27.80 -3.36 -5.49
C GLU A 131 -28.91 -3.70 -4.48
N ASP A 132 -29.49 -4.91 -4.59
CA ASP A 132 -30.52 -5.38 -3.66
C ASP A 132 -29.99 -5.46 -2.21
N ASP A 133 -28.74 -5.89 -2.06
CA ASP A 133 -27.99 -5.89 -0.80
C ASP A 133 -26.99 -4.74 -0.78
N VAL A 134 -27.48 -3.53 -0.48
CA VAL A 134 -26.67 -2.31 -0.43
C VAL A 134 -25.52 -2.43 0.58
N VAL A 135 -25.78 -3.01 1.75
CA VAL A 135 -24.76 -3.15 2.82
C VAL A 135 -23.68 -4.14 2.39
N GLY A 136 -24.06 -5.28 1.81
CA GLY A 136 -23.11 -6.24 1.26
C GLY A 136 -22.28 -5.68 0.11
N ALA A 137 -22.89 -4.88 -0.77
CA ALA A 137 -22.19 -4.20 -1.86
C ALA A 137 -21.18 -3.17 -1.34
N LEU A 138 -21.54 -2.38 -0.32
CA LEU A 138 -20.62 -1.46 0.35
C LEU A 138 -19.49 -2.22 1.06
N ALA A 139 -19.79 -3.31 1.78
CA ALA A 139 -18.76 -4.13 2.41
C ALA A 139 -17.76 -4.68 1.37
N ALA A 140 -18.25 -5.19 0.24
CA ALA A 140 -17.39 -5.68 -0.84
C ALA A 140 -16.54 -4.56 -1.47
N LEU A 141 -17.10 -3.37 -1.71
CA LEU A 141 -16.33 -2.22 -2.21
C LEU A 141 -15.23 -1.80 -1.21
N GLY A 142 -15.57 -1.68 0.07
CA GLY A 142 -14.62 -1.33 1.12
C GLY A 142 -13.51 -2.37 1.28
N THR A 143 -13.85 -3.66 1.23
CA THR A 143 -12.88 -4.76 1.23
C THR A 143 -11.98 -4.67 0.01
N THR A 144 -12.52 -4.42 -1.18
CA THR A 144 -11.74 -4.29 -2.42
C THR A 144 -10.72 -3.15 -2.33
N TRP A 145 -11.13 -1.98 -1.82
CA TRP A 145 -10.22 -0.87 -1.59
C TRP A 145 -9.16 -1.16 -0.53
N LEU A 146 -9.52 -1.83 0.56
CA LEU A 146 -8.56 -2.27 1.58
C LEU A 146 -7.53 -3.23 0.96
N THR A 147 -7.99 -4.38 0.46
CA THR A 147 -7.12 -5.51 0.12
C THR A 147 -6.42 -5.37 -1.23
N HIS A 148 -7.02 -4.72 -2.22
CA HIS A 148 -6.41 -4.61 -3.55
C HIS A 148 -5.83 -3.23 -3.83
N PHE A 149 -6.40 -2.15 -3.29
CA PHE A 149 -5.87 -0.81 -3.54
C PHE A 149 -4.87 -0.33 -2.48
N LEU A 150 -5.23 -0.37 -1.20
CA LEU A 150 -4.38 0.19 -0.15
C LEU A 150 -3.25 -0.76 0.27
N PHE A 151 -3.49 -2.07 0.25
CA PHE A 151 -2.49 -3.06 0.68
C PHE A 151 -1.18 -2.99 -0.11
N VAL A 152 -1.21 -2.77 -1.43
CA VAL A 152 0.00 -2.72 -2.27
C VAL A 152 0.97 -1.59 -1.89
N PHE A 153 0.47 -0.57 -1.20
CA PHE A 153 1.32 0.50 -0.67
C PHE A 153 1.98 0.10 0.66
N LYS A 154 1.43 -0.89 1.38
CA LYS A 154 2.02 -1.40 2.62
C LYS A 154 2.90 -2.63 2.41
N THR A 155 2.87 -3.24 1.23
CA THR A 155 3.85 -4.26 0.89
C THR A 155 5.23 -3.60 0.81
N ARG A 156 6.21 -4.21 1.48
CA ARG A 156 7.59 -3.72 1.43
C ARG A 156 8.08 -3.78 -0.01
N THR A 157 8.63 -2.66 -0.49
CA THR A 157 9.44 -2.68 -1.70
C THR A 157 10.61 -3.63 -1.44
N PRO A 158 10.89 -4.62 -2.31
CA PRO A 158 12.08 -5.43 -2.20
C PRO A 158 13.28 -4.49 -2.00
N THR A 159 14.09 -4.70 -0.97
CA THR A 159 15.20 -3.80 -0.65
C THR A 159 16.13 -3.62 -1.85
N ILE A 160 16.94 -2.56 -1.86
CA ILE A 160 17.92 -2.30 -2.94
C ILE A 160 18.75 -3.55 -3.25
N ASP A 161 19.13 -4.34 -2.25
CA ASP A 161 19.90 -5.59 -2.43
C ASP A 161 19.11 -6.67 -3.21
N GLN A 162 17.80 -6.77 -2.98
CA GLN A 162 16.92 -7.65 -3.76
C GLN A 162 16.69 -7.11 -5.18
N THR A 163 16.65 -5.78 -5.33
CA THR A 163 16.48 -5.10 -6.61
C THR A 163 17.75 -5.15 -7.46
N GLU A 164 18.93 -5.11 -6.86
CA GLU A 164 20.22 -5.19 -7.53
C GLU A 164 20.37 -6.52 -8.28
N THR A 165 19.86 -7.61 -7.72
CA THR A 165 19.83 -8.93 -8.36
C THR A 165 19.00 -8.93 -9.66
N HIS A 166 17.87 -8.22 -9.68
CA HIS A 166 17.05 -8.05 -10.89
C HIS A 166 17.67 -7.06 -11.90
N LEU A 167 18.34 -6.00 -11.43
CA LEU A 167 19.00 -5.02 -12.30
C LEU A 167 20.27 -5.58 -12.95
N LEU A 168 20.97 -6.51 -12.30
CA LEU A 168 22.15 -7.17 -12.85
C LEU A 168 21.84 -7.99 -14.11
N GLN A 169 20.61 -8.50 -14.27
CA GLN A 169 20.19 -9.21 -15.50
C GLN A 169 19.97 -8.28 -16.70
N ARG A 170 19.83 -6.95 -16.49
CA ARG A 170 19.58 -5.96 -17.55
C ARG A 170 20.83 -5.13 -17.93
N ARG A 171 22.02 -5.61 -17.55
CA ARG A 171 23.34 -4.96 -17.78
C ARG A 171 23.68 -4.78 -19.27
N GLY A 172 23.15 -3.73 -19.88
CA GLY A 172 23.84 -2.97 -20.92
C GLY A 172 24.79 -1.97 -20.26
N SER A 173 26.08 -2.07 -20.56
CA SER A 173 27.14 -1.22 -20.01
C SER A 173 26.94 0.27 -20.37
N GLY A 174 26.78 1.14 -19.36
CA GLY A 174 27.11 2.58 -19.51
C GLY A 174 26.06 3.63 -19.13
N LYS A 175 24.87 3.27 -18.62
CA LYS A 175 23.91 4.26 -18.08
C LYS A 175 24.05 4.37 -16.56
N SER A 176 24.05 5.61 -16.02
CA SER A 176 23.92 5.85 -14.59
C SER A 176 22.64 5.20 -14.06
N SER A 177 22.72 4.60 -12.87
CA SER A 177 21.56 3.98 -12.25
C SER A 177 20.54 5.05 -11.81
N PHE A 178 19.28 4.66 -11.61
CA PHE A 178 18.25 5.52 -10.99
C PHE A 178 18.80 6.19 -9.71
N ALA A 179 19.44 5.41 -8.85
CA ALA A 179 20.00 5.89 -7.59
C ALA A 179 21.09 6.95 -7.79
N ASP A 180 22.00 6.78 -8.76
CA ASP A 180 23.04 7.78 -9.04
C ASP A 180 22.46 9.10 -9.53
N ASN A 181 21.43 9.05 -10.38
CA ASN A 181 20.78 10.25 -10.90
C ASN A 181 20.03 10.99 -9.79
N VAL A 182 19.25 10.27 -8.98
CA VAL A 182 18.48 10.85 -7.86
C VAL A 182 19.41 11.45 -6.81
N LYS A 183 20.45 10.73 -6.38
CA LYS A 183 21.45 11.27 -5.43
C LYS A 183 22.16 12.49 -6.00
N SER A 184 22.58 12.43 -7.27
CA SER A 184 23.28 13.57 -7.89
C SER A 184 22.38 14.79 -8.01
N ARG A 185 21.09 14.61 -8.32
CA ARG A 185 20.09 15.68 -8.38
C ARG A 185 19.86 16.29 -7.00
N ASP A 186 19.71 15.47 -5.96
CA ASP A 186 19.42 15.92 -4.60
C ASP A 186 20.68 16.35 -3.83
N GLY A 187 21.78 16.63 -4.54
CA GLY A 187 23.00 17.17 -3.92
C GLY A 187 23.78 16.15 -3.08
N TYR A 188 23.50 14.85 -3.19
CA TYR A 188 23.96 13.82 -2.25
C TYR A 188 23.50 14.09 -0.80
N GLU A 189 22.36 14.75 -0.62
CA GLU A 189 21.79 15.06 0.70
C GLU A 189 20.44 14.37 0.89
N CYS A 190 20.10 14.03 2.13
CA CYS A 190 18.75 13.64 2.49
C CYS A 190 17.83 14.87 2.38
N VAL A 191 16.81 14.80 1.54
CA VAL A 191 15.91 15.94 1.27
C VAL A 191 15.13 16.39 2.52
N LEU A 192 14.98 15.51 3.51
CA LEU A 192 14.30 15.80 4.77
C LEU A 192 15.24 16.40 5.84
N THR A 193 16.42 15.81 6.04
CA THR A 193 17.29 16.13 7.18
C THR A 193 18.47 17.04 6.81
N GLY A 194 18.84 17.11 5.52
CA GLY A 194 20.06 17.74 5.03
C GLY A 194 21.34 17.01 5.47
N PHE A 195 21.25 15.76 5.92
CA PHE A 195 22.43 14.92 6.15
C PHE A 195 23.09 14.57 4.81
N GLN A 196 24.41 14.39 4.79
CA GLN A 196 25.16 14.13 3.56
C GLN A 196 25.47 12.65 3.37
N ASP A 197 25.42 12.17 2.13
CA ASP A 197 25.86 10.82 1.78
C ASP A 197 27.37 10.67 2.02
N ARG A 198 27.81 9.48 2.42
CA ARG A 198 29.25 9.18 2.60
C ARG A 198 30.07 9.34 1.31
N ALA A 199 29.43 9.18 0.15
CA ALA A 199 30.01 9.36 -1.17
C ALA A 199 29.83 10.79 -1.71
N HIS A 200 29.35 11.74 -0.89
CA HIS A 200 29.21 13.13 -1.30
C HIS A 200 30.56 13.66 -1.84
N PRO A 201 30.61 14.20 -3.08
CA PRO A 201 31.88 14.51 -3.75
C PRO A 201 32.63 15.72 -3.16
N LYS A 202 31.91 16.62 -2.48
CA LYS A 202 32.47 17.81 -1.79
C LYS A 202 31.84 18.02 -0.41
N PRO A 203 32.06 17.11 0.57
CA PRO A 203 31.32 17.11 1.83
C PRO A 203 31.58 18.40 2.62
N VAL A 204 30.57 18.90 3.32
CA VAL A 204 30.61 20.12 4.12
C VAL A 204 31.01 19.76 5.55
N ALA A 205 32.08 20.39 6.05
CA ALA A 205 32.57 20.14 7.40
C ALA A 205 31.50 20.46 8.45
N GLY A 206 31.28 19.54 9.40
CA GLY A 206 30.32 19.71 10.50
C GLY A 206 28.89 19.25 10.19
N VAL A 207 28.58 18.87 8.94
CA VAL A 207 27.31 18.23 8.60
C VAL A 207 27.39 16.73 8.88
N TYR A 208 26.32 16.15 9.45
CA TYR A 208 26.27 14.72 9.74
C TYR A 208 26.26 13.90 8.45
N THR A 209 26.99 12.79 8.44
CA THR A 209 27.05 11.89 7.28
C THR A 209 26.27 10.60 7.55
N ALA A 210 25.49 10.15 6.57
CA ALA A 210 24.73 8.91 6.62
C ALA A 210 24.80 8.17 5.29
N ASN A 211 24.34 6.92 5.26
CA ASN A 211 24.11 6.23 4.00
C ASN A 211 22.79 6.72 3.43
N MET A 212 22.78 7.23 2.20
CA MET A 212 21.54 7.65 1.55
C MET A 212 20.96 6.55 0.67
N ILE A 213 19.64 6.55 0.60
CA ILE A 213 18.81 5.64 -0.18
C ILE A 213 18.05 6.50 -1.18
N ALA A 214 18.11 6.13 -2.46
CA ALA A 214 17.20 6.69 -3.45
C ALA A 214 15.88 5.93 -3.35
N THR A 215 14.88 6.53 -2.71
CA THR A 215 13.54 5.97 -2.58
C THR A 215 12.69 6.32 -3.79
N HIS A 216 11.69 5.50 -4.07
CA HIS A 216 10.61 5.83 -5.00
C HIS A 216 9.44 6.46 -4.21
N ILE A 217 8.90 7.55 -4.72
CA ILE A 217 7.71 8.25 -4.19
C ILE A 217 6.47 7.36 -4.31
N LEU A 218 6.34 6.63 -5.42
CA LEU A 218 5.35 5.56 -5.56
C LEU A 218 6.05 4.22 -5.47
N HIS A 219 5.55 3.34 -4.61
CA HIS A 219 6.15 2.03 -4.39
C HIS A 219 6.23 1.25 -5.68
N ARG A 220 7.41 0.66 -5.95
CA ARG A 220 7.64 -0.12 -7.15
C ARG A 220 6.72 -1.35 -7.25
N ALA A 221 6.27 -1.86 -6.10
CA ALA A 221 5.29 -2.95 -6.01
C ALA A 221 4.00 -2.66 -6.80
N VAL A 222 3.63 -1.39 -6.95
CA VAL A 222 2.44 -0.95 -7.72
C VAL A 222 2.61 -1.19 -9.23
N GLY A 223 3.82 -1.45 -9.72
CA GLY A 223 4.11 -1.77 -11.12
C GLY A 223 4.77 -3.15 -11.32
N GLN A 224 4.81 -4.01 -10.31
CA GLN A 224 5.46 -5.33 -10.37
C GLN A 224 4.45 -6.45 -10.12
N PHE A 225 4.10 -7.17 -11.18
CA PHE A 225 3.08 -8.21 -11.11
C PHE A 225 3.47 -9.44 -11.94
N ASP A 226 2.79 -10.55 -11.66
CA ASP A 226 2.90 -11.76 -12.47
C ASP A 226 2.48 -11.46 -13.92
N THR A 227 3.18 -12.05 -14.89
CA THR A 227 2.81 -11.96 -16.31
C THR A 227 1.71 -12.95 -16.71
N ASP A 228 1.44 -13.97 -15.89
CA ASP A 228 0.33 -14.89 -16.11
C ASP A 228 -1.00 -14.22 -15.78
N GLN A 229 -1.76 -13.90 -16.82
CA GLN A 229 -3.07 -13.25 -16.73
C GLN A 229 -4.12 -14.06 -15.97
N ASN A 230 -3.91 -15.37 -15.81
CA ASN A 230 -4.83 -16.24 -15.08
C ASN A 230 -4.53 -16.30 -13.58
N SER A 231 -3.33 -15.87 -13.17
CA SER A 231 -2.92 -15.86 -11.76
C SER A 231 -3.80 -14.92 -10.93
N ASN A 232 -4.01 -15.26 -9.66
CA ASN A 232 -4.72 -14.38 -8.73
C ASN A 232 -3.93 -13.09 -8.47
N SER A 233 -2.59 -13.15 -8.53
CA SER A 233 -1.71 -11.99 -8.41
C SER A 233 -1.96 -10.99 -9.55
N TYR A 234 -2.03 -11.45 -10.81
CA TYR A 234 -2.35 -10.57 -11.95
C TYR A 234 -3.76 -9.99 -11.87
N LYS A 235 -4.77 -10.78 -11.49
CA LYS A 235 -6.14 -10.27 -11.33
C LYS A 235 -6.20 -9.18 -10.27
N SER A 236 -5.54 -9.40 -9.12
CA SER A 236 -5.39 -8.39 -8.08
C SER A 236 -4.74 -7.13 -8.64
N ALA A 237 -3.63 -7.28 -9.37
CA ALA A 237 -2.91 -6.17 -9.99
C ALA A 237 -3.77 -5.37 -10.97
N ALA A 238 -4.55 -6.05 -11.82
CA ALA A 238 -5.43 -5.41 -12.78
C ALA A 238 -6.52 -4.60 -12.08
N THR A 239 -7.10 -5.12 -10.99
CA THR A 239 -8.06 -4.39 -10.15
C THR A 239 -7.39 -3.21 -9.43
N THR A 240 -6.20 -3.40 -8.84
CA THR A 240 -5.39 -2.32 -8.24
C THR A 240 -5.15 -1.20 -9.25
N PHE A 241 -4.73 -1.54 -10.47
CA PHE A 241 -4.43 -0.59 -11.53
C PHE A 241 -5.67 0.16 -12.00
N ASP A 242 -6.81 -0.53 -12.18
CA ASP A 242 -8.08 0.11 -12.52
C ASP A 242 -8.49 1.15 -11.47
N ILE A 243 -8.42 0.79 -10.18
CA ILE A 243 -8.74 1.71 -9.09
C ILE A 243 -7.76 2.89 -9.10
N LEU A 244 -6.45 2.60 -9.20
CA LEU A 244 -5.40 3.60 -9.22
C LEU A 244 -5.60 4.60 -10.36
N LEU A 245 -5.84 4.16 -11.60
CA LEU A 245 -6.06 5.05 -12.74
C LEU A 245 -7.26 5.98 -12.54
N ASN A 246 -8.37 5.45 -12.03
CA ASN A 246 -9.58 6.24 -11.83
C ASN A 246 -9.46 7.19 -10.63
N PHE A 247 -8.78 6.77 -9.57
CA PHE A 247 -8.60 7.55 -8.35
C PHE A 247 -7.56 8.67 -8.50
N THR A 248 -6.45 8.38 -9.16
CA THR A 248 -5.29 9.29 -9.22
C THR A 248 -5.20 10.11 -10.50
N ARG A 249 -5.79 9.65 -11.62
CA ARG A 249 -5.55 10.17 -12.98
C ARG A 249 -4.10 10.03 -13.47
N LEU A 250 -3.40 8.98 -13.02
CA LEU A 250 -2.11 8.62 -13.59
C LEU A 250 -2.15 8.57 -15.13
N PRO A 251 -1.11 9.09 -15.80
CA PRO A 251 -1.09 9.16 -17.27
C PRO A 251 -0.89 7.78 -17.93
N ALA A 252 -0.32 6.82 -17.20
CA ALA A 252 -0.10 5.46 -17.66
C ALA A 252 -1.42 4.81 -18.11
N ARG A 253 -1.40 4.10 -19.23
CA ARG A 253 -2.57 3.40 -19.78
C ARG A 253 -2.47 1.90 -19.59
N THR A 254 -1.26 1.39 -19.35
CA THR A 254 -1.01 -0.02 -19.08
C THR A 254 -0.11 -0.20 -17.85
N LEU A 255 -0.11 -1.41 -17.30
CA LEU A 255 0.77 -1.80 -16.20
C LEU A 255 2.25 -1.69 -16.57
N GLU A 256 2.59 -2.03 -17.82
CA GLU A 256 3.96 -1.97 -18.34
C GLU A 256 4.46 -0.53 -18.49
N GLU A 257 3.58 0.38 -18.93
CA GLU A 257 3.88 1.82 -18.98
C GLU A 257 4.16 2.36 -17.58
N LEU A 258 3.29 2.04 -16.61
CA LEU A 258 3.51 2.43 -15.21
C LEU A 258 4.83 1.88 -14.67
N SER A 259 5.10 0.59 -14.87
CA SER A 259 6.35 -0.06 -14.44
C SER A 259 7.59 0.62 -15.02
N ALA A 260 7.55 1.02 -16.29
CA ALA A 260 8.66 1.72 -16.94
C ALA A 260 8.83 3.16 -16.45
N GLU A 261 7.73 3.86 -16.15
CA GLU A 261 7.75 5.21 -15.59
C GLU A 261 8.31 5.23 -14.16
N LEU A 262 8.05 4.19 -13.35
CA LEU A 262 8.50 4.13 -11.97
C LEU A 262 10.04 4.17 -11.84
N ASP A 263 10.82 3.66 -12.80
CA ASP A 263 12.29 3.73 -12.73
C ASP A 263 12.87 5.11 -13.19
N ASN A 264 12.04 6.10 -13.50
CA ASN A 264 12.47 7.46 -13.89
C ASN A 264 12.93 8.27 -12.65
N PRO A 265 14.02 9.06 -12.69
CA PRO A 265 14.45 9.87 -11.54
C PRO A 265 13.39 10.80 -10.95
N SER A 266 12.43 11.29 -11.75
CA SER A 266 11.30 12.10 -11.28
C SER A 266 10.33 11.36 -10.35
N THR A 267 10.45 10.04 -10.23
CA THR A 267 9.67 9.24 -9.27
C THR A 267 10.40 9.05 -7.96
N GLY A 268 11.64 9.53 -7.83
CA GLY A 268 12.47 9.25 -6.66
C GLY A 268 12.96 10.47 -5.93
N MET A 269 13.42 10.25 -4.70
CA MET A 269 14.14 11.23 -3.88
C MET A 269 15.15 10.55 -2.95
N THR A 270 16.11 11.32 -2.45
CA THR A 270 17.18 10.85 -1.59
C THR A 270 16.81 11.00 -0.12
N LEU A 271 16.82 9.91 0.63
CA LEU A 271 16.52 9.87 2.06
C LEU A 271 17.62 9.13 2.83
N GLU A 272 17.82 9.51 4.09
CA GLU A 272 18.59 8.67 5.03
C GLU A 272 17.71 7.55 5.59
N SER A 273 18.32 6.50 6.13
CA SER A 273 17.62 5.25 6.52
C SER A 273 16.35 5.44 7.34
N ASN A 274 16.35 6.28 8.38
CA ASN A 274 15.16 6.42 9.25
C ASN A 274 14.06 7.23 8.56
N ALA A 275 14.44 8.32 7.88
CA ALA A 275 13.52 9.08 7.03
C ALA A 275 12.91 8.22 5.93
N HIS A 276 13.69 7.33 5.32
CA HIS A 276 13.25 6.35 4.33
C HIS A 276 12.21 5.40 4.93
N ASP A 277 12.55 4.74 6.05
CA ASP A 277 11.65 3.77 6.68
C ASP A 277 10.32 4.42 7.10
N ALA A 278 10.37 5.64 7.65
CA ALA A 278 9.18 6.41 8.02
C ALA A 278 8.37 6.90 6.81
N PHE A 279 9.02 7.10 5.65
CA PHE A 279 8.34 7.45 4.40
C PHE A 279 7.58 6.24 3.86
N ASP A 280 8.26 5.08 3.76
CA ASP A 280 7.70 3.81 3.29
C ASP A 280 6.54 3.31 4.19
N THR A 281 6.54 3.64 5.49
CA THR A 281 5.44 3.32 6.40
C THR A 281 4.29 4.32 6.38
N PHE A 282 4.41 5.41 5.60
CA PHE A 282 3.45 6.52 5.54
C PHE A 282 3.29 7.28 6.87
N ASP A 283 4.36 7.35 7.67
CA ASP A 283 4.38 8.13 8.91
C ASP A 283 4.55 9.63 8.64
N TRP A 284 5.02 10.00 7.44
CA TRP A 284 5.02 11.37 6.94
C TRP A 284 4.82 11.41 5.42
N CYS A 285 4.44 12.58 4.90
CA CYS A 285 4.34 12.84 3.46
C CYS A 285 4.63 14.32 3.14
N LEU A 286 4.63 14.65 1.85
CA LEU A 286 4.84 16.00 1.35
C LEU A 286 3.55 16.50 0.70
N ARG A 287 3.01 17.62 1.19
CA ARG A 287 1.84 18.28 0.60
C ARG A 287 2.31 19.44 -0.26
N GLU A 288 1.76 19.53 -1.46
CA GLU A 288 2.08 20.61 -2.40
C GLU A 288 1.68 21.97 -1.83
N THR A 289 2.52 22.98 -2.08
CA THR A 289 2.22 24.38 -1.81
C THR A 289 1.85 25.11 -3.11
N ASP A 290 1.47 26.37 -2.98
CA ASP A 290 1.26 27.30 -4.08
C ASP A 290 2.55 27.66 -4.85
N VAL A 291 3.72 27.22 -4.38
CA VAL A 291 5.01 27.37 -5.08
C VAL A 291 5.46 26.03 -5.66
N THR A 292 5.73 26.00 -6.97
CA THR A 292 6.15 24.79 -7.68
C THR A 292 7.43 24.20 -7.08
N HIS A 293 7.43 22.87 -6.90
CA HIS A 293 8.51 22.09 -6.27
C HIS A 293 8.82 22.45 -4.81
N VAL A 294 7.91 23.15 -4.14
CA VAL A 294 7.96 23.45 -2.71
C VAL A 294 6.81 22.75 -2.01
N TYR A 295 7.12 22.03 -0.95
CA TYR A 295 6.17 21.17 -0.25
C TYR A 295 6.24 21.39 1.25
N ASP A 296 5.08 21.37 1.90
CA ASP A 296 4.98 21.35 3.35
C ASP A 296 5.08 19.89 3.85
N LEU A 297 5.89 19.68 4.87
CA LEU A 297 6.07 18.38 5.53
C LEU A 297 4.89 18.10 6.46
N ILE A 298 4.17 17.01 6.19
CA ILE A 298 3.08 16.51 7.04
C ILE A 298 3.58 15.27 7.78
N ILE A 299 3.53 15.30 9.11
CA ILE A 299 3.92 14.17 9.96
C ILE A 299 2.67 13.62 10.65
N PHE A 300 2.37 12.35 10.40
CA PHE A 300 1.28 11.62 11.05
C PHE A 300 1.75 10.90 12.31
N ARG A 301 2.97 10.35 12.29
CA ARG A 301 3.63 9.75 13.46
C ARG A 301 5.07 10.25 13.54
N ASP A 302 5.44 10.82 14.68
CA ASP A 302 6.78 11.38 14.89
C ASP A 302 7.76 10.27 15.33
N LEU A 303 8.02 9.32 14.43
CA LEU A 303 8.92 8.19 14.66
C LEU A 303 10.17 8.34 13.79
N GLY A 304 11.35 8.39 14.41
CA GLY A 304 12.64 8.27 13.71
C GLY A 304 13.13 9.52 12.96
N ILE A 305 12.37 10.61 12.87
CA ILE A 305 12.83 11.85 12.21
C ILE A 305 13.70 12.68 13.16
N PHE A 306 15.01 12.53 13.03
CA PHE A 306 15.98 13.22 13.91
C PHE A 306 16.08 14.74 13.68
N LYS A 307 15.82 15.19 12.46
CA LYS A 307 15.90 16.60 12.07
C LYS A 307 14.84 16.91 11.04
N LYS A 308 14.09 17.99 11.28
CA LYS A 308 13.06 18.50 10.36
C LYS A 308 13.65 19.68 9.58
N PRO A 309 13.21 19.92 8.34
CA PRO A 309 13.63 21.08 7.57
C PRO A 309 13.12 22.36 8.23
N ASP A 310 13.83 23.47 8.01
CA ASP A 310 13.41 24.76 8.52
C ASP A 310 12.01 25.13 7.98
N ASN A 311 11.16 25.65 8.86
CA ASN A 311 9.76 25.96 8.55
C ASN A 311 8.92 24.77 8.06
N ASN A 312 9.37 23.52 8.31
CA ASN A 312 8.71 22.30 7.83
C ASN A 312 8.49 22.28 6.31
N ARG A 313 9.43 22.82 5.53
CA ARG A 313 9.29 22.96 4.08
C ARG A 313 10.46 22.37 3.33
N ILE A 314 10.17 21.60 2.29
CA ILE A 314 11.16 21.01 1.39
C ILE A 314 11.05 21.69 0.03
N THR A 315 12.20 22.07 -0.53
CA THR A 315 12.30 22.59 -1.90
C THR A 315 13.20 21.66 -2.70
N PHE A 316 12.71 21.16 -3.83
CA PHE A 316 13.52 20.33 -4.71
C PHE A 316 14.24 21.18 -5.76
N GLU A 317 15.55 20.99 -5.87
CA GLU A 317 16.42 21.65 -6.84
C GLU A 317 17.35 20.60 -7.49
N ASP A 318 17.86 20.89 -8.70
CA ASP A 318 18.79 19.99 -9.39
C ASP A 318 20.24 20.41 -9.18
N HIS A 319 20.94 19.67 -8.33
CA HIS A 319 22.35 19.84 -7.99
C HIS A 319 23.30 18.99 -8.86
N SER A 320 22.80 18.32 -9.90
CA SER A 320 23.59 17.35 -10.68
C SER A 320 24.83 17.93 -11.36
N ASN A 321 24.86 19.25 -11.56
CA ASN A 321 25.97 19.97 -12.17
C ASN A 321 26.93 20.64 -11.16
N ASP A 322 26.60 20.70 -9.87
CA ASP A 322 27.38 21.41 -8.82
C ASP A 322 28.74 20.75 -8.54
N PHE A 323 28.83 19.46 -8.89
CA PHE A 323 30.01 18.63 -8.65
C PHE A 323 30.78 18.29 -9.92
N SER A 324 30.43 18.88 -11.08
CA SER A 324 31.19 18.67 -12.31
C SER A 324 32.55 19.38 -12.23
N ASP A 325 33.63 18.64 -12.54
CA ASP A 325 34.99 19.20 -12.58
C ASP A 325 35.10 20.24 -13.69
N SER A 326 35.07 21.52 -13.33
CA SER A 326 35.18 22.68 -14.25
C SER A 326 36.47 22.68 -15.08
N THR A 327 37.47 21.89 -14.69
CA THR A 327 38.78 21.79 -15.34
C THR A 327 38.75 21.03 -16.65
N ARG A 328 37.76 20.13 -16.83
CA ARG A 328 37.50 19.50 -18.12
C ARG A 328 36.36 20.27 -18.77
N LYS A 329 36.60 20.89 -19.94
CA LYS A 329 35.56 21.47 -20.83
C LYS A 329 34.60 20.40 -21.37
N LEU A 330 34.32 19.33 -20.61
CA LEU A 330 33.34 18.33 -20.96
C LEU A 330 31.94 18.91 -20.81
N LYS A 331 31.13 18.58 -21.82
CA LYS A 331 29.69 18.87 -21.96
C LYS A 331 28.97 18.80 -20.60
N ARG A 332 28.34 19.90 -20.17
CA ARG A 332 27.44 19.91 -19.00
C ARG A 332 26.49 18.73 -19.10
N LYS A 333 26.29 18.00 -17.99
CA LYS A 333 25.30 16.92 -17.98
C LYS A 333 23.92 17.53 -18.20
N ALA A 334 23.03 16.80 -18.87
CA ALA A 334 21.64 17.19 -18.92
C ALA A 334 21.10 17.28 -17.49
N PRO A 335 20.22 18.26 -17.18
CA PRO A 335 19.53 18.30 -15.90
C PRO A 335 18.84 16.98 -15.60
N VAL A 336 18.79 16.61 -14.33
CA VAL A 336 18.04 15.44 -13.88
C VAL A 336 16.66 15.91 -13.44
N ASP A 337 15.61 15.23 -13.90
CA ASP A 337 14.23 15.62 -13.62
C ASP A 337 13.94 15.64 -12.10
N LEU A 338 13.33 16.72 -11.63
CA LEU A 338 12.84 16.89 -10.26
C LEU A 338 11.70 15.91 -9.97
N PRO A 339 11.40 15.62 -8.69
CA PRO A 339 10.22 14.86 -8.31
C PRO A 339 8.96 15.40 -8.95
N ASN A 340 8.21 14.50 -9.59
CA ASN A 340 6.94 14.83 -10.23
C ASN A 340 5.91 15.18 -9.14
N PRO A 341 5.35 16.41 -9.14
CA PRO A 341 4.37 16.84 -8.13
C PRO A 341 3.17 15.89 -8.03
N HIS A 342 2.76 15.29 -9.14
CA HIS A 342 1.61 14.39 -9.16
C HIS A 342 1.87 13.09 -8.38
N TYR A 343 3.08 12.53 -8.45
CA TYR A 343 3.43 11.35 -7.64
C TYR A 343 3.50 11.69 -6.15
N ILE A 344 3.97 12.90 -5.83
CA ILE A 344 3.97 13.40 -4.44
C ILE A 344 2.54 13.54 -3.90
N GLN A 345 1.64 14.14 -4.69
CA GLN A 345 0.21 14.25 -4.34
C GLN A 345 -0.43 12.88 -4.11
N ILE A 346 -0.16 11.91 -4.99
CA ILE A 346 -0.68 10.54 -4.84
C ILE A 346 -0.18 9.94 -3.52
N HIS A 347 1.13 9.99 -3.25
CA HIS A 347 1.68 9.49 -1.99
C HIS A 347 1.05 10.18 -0.78
N ALA A 348 0.90 11.51 -0.81
CA ALA A 348 0.30 12.28 0.27
C ALA A 348 -1.17 11.90 0.54
N ALA A 349 -1.96 11.71 -0.51
CA ALA A 349 -3.34 11.26 -0.41
C ALA A 349 -3.43 9.84 0.17
N ILE A 350 -2.60 8.91 -0.29
CA ILE A 350 -2.54 7.54 0.26
C ILE A 350 -2.13 7.57 1.74
N ALA A 351 -1.13 8.38 2.11
CA ALA A 351 -0.72 8.57 3.51
C ALA A 351 -1.91 9.07 4.36
N GLY A 352 -2.63 10.07 3.84
CA GLY A 352 -3.82 10.62 4.45
C GLY A 352 -4.91 9.56 4.65
N ILE A 353 -5.19 8.73 3.64
CA ILE A 353 -6.18 7.66 3.70
C ILE A 353 -5.80 6.60 4.74
N LEU A 354 -4.56 6.11 4.69
CA LEU A 354 -4.06 5.06 5.60
C LEU A 354 -4.14 5.52 7.06
N ASN A 355 -3.81 6.77 7.34
CA ASN A 355 -3.86 7.33 8.69
C ASN A 355 -5.28 7.69 9.14
N MET A 356 -6.09 8.35 8.30
CA MET A 356 -7.46 8.75 8.64
C MET A 356 -8.38 7.55 8.86
N SER A 357 -8.26 6.51 8.04
CA SER A 357 -9.10 5.31 8.15
C SER A 357 -8.64 4.32 9.23
N GLY A 358 -7.37 4.41 9.65
CA GLY A 358 -6.72 3.41 10.48
C GLY A 358 -6.22 2.17 9.70
N ALA A 359 -6.42 2.11 8.38
CA ALA A 359 -5.97 0.99 7.55
C ALA A 359 -4.44 0.79 7.62
N GLY A 360 -3.66 1.87 7.71
CA GLY A 360 -2.21 1.78 7.86
C GLY A 360 -1.79 0.98 9.09
N ARG A 361 -2.41 1.25 10.24
CA ARG A 361 -2.18 0.51 11.50
C ARG A 361 -2.63 -0.95 11.39
N PHE A 362 -3.81 -1.18 10.78
CA PHE A 362 -4.29 -2.53 10.54
C PHE A 362 -3.27 -3.35 9.73
N PHE A 363 -2.69 -2.78 8.68
CA PHE A 363 -1.66 -3.47 7.89
C PHE A 363 -0.35 -3.64 8.65
N ASP A 364 0.09 -2.65 9.42
CA ASP A 364 1.29 -2.76 10.26
C ASP A 364 1.15 -3.96 11.22
N GLU A 365 0.03 -4.04 11.94
CA GLU A 365 -0.27 -5.13 12.89
C GLU A 365 -0.46 -6.48 12.17
N LEU A 366 -1.03 -6.49 10.97
CA LEU A 366 -1.21 -7.71 10.17
C LEU A 366 0.14 -8.26 9.72
N LEU A 367 0.96 -7.43 9.09
CA LEU A 367 2.25 -7.83 8.52
C LEU A 367 3.27 -8.21 9.61
N ASP A 368 3.20 -7.59 10.79
CA ASP A 368 4.05 -7.93 11.93
C ASP A 368 3.86 -9.38 12.39
N LYS A 369 2.64 -9.93 12.25
CA LYS A 369 2.36 -11.36 12.57
C LYS A 369 3.04 -12.35 11.63
N TYR A 370 3.43 -11.90 10.43
CA TYR A 370 4.02 -12.74 9.37
C TYR A 370 5.51 -12.44 9.15
N LYS A 371 6.15 -11.84 10.14
CA LYS A 371 7.61 -11.74 10.18
C LYS A 371 8.24 -13.09 10.50
N ASP A 372 9.33 -13.40 9.83
CA ASP A 372 10.17 -14.54 10.12
C ASP A 372 11.02 -14.33 11.39
N ASP A 373 11.80 -15.35 11.77
CA ASP A 373 12.69 -15.32 12.94
C ASP A 373 13.79 -14.23 12.84
N GLU A 374 14.02 -13.67 11.65
CA GLU A 374 14.96 -12.57 11.40
C GLU A 374 14.26 -11.19 11.41
N ASP A 375 13.01 -11.11 11.91
CA ASP A 375 12.16 -9.91 11.93
C ASP A 375 11.85 -9.38 10.50
N ARG A 376 11.95 -10.24 9.48
CA ARG A 376 11.65 -9.89 8.10
C ARG A 376 10.24 -10.34 7.74
N VAL A 377 9.42 -9.39 7.30
CA VAL A 377 8.12 -9.69 6.70
C VAL A 377 8.35 -10.49 5.42
N SER A 378 7.68 -11.62 5.26
CA SER A 378 7.68 -12.37 4.00
C SER A 378 7.31 -11.44 2.84
N ALA A 379 8.04 -11.52 1.73
CA ALA A 379 7.87 -10.63 0.59
C ALA A 379 6.57 -10.97 -0.18
N VAL A 380 5.43 -10.57 0.36
CA VAL A 380 4.13 -10.61 -0.33
C VAL A 380 3.96 -9.32 -1.12
N ARG A 381 3.54 -9.42 -2.38
CA ARG A 381 3.40 -8.28 -3.30
C ARG A 381 1.94 -7.85 -3.46
N CYS A 382 1.01 -8.76 -3.23
CA CYS A 382 -0.42 -8.53 -3.35
C CYS A 382 -1.18 -9.34 -2.31
N TRP A 383 -2.46 -9.02 -2.13
CA TRP A 383 -3.29 -9.65 -1.10
C TRP A 383 -3.48 -11.16 -1.28
N PRO A 384 -3.71 -11.69 -2.51
CA PRO A 384 -3.78 -13.15 -2.70
C PRO A 384 -2.50 -13.90 -2.30
N GLU A 385 -1.32 -13.28 -2.47
CA GLU A 385 -0.05 -13.86 -1.98
C GLU A 385 -0.02 -13.90 -0.45
N LEU A 386 -0.54 -12.87 0.23
CA LEU A 386 -0.69 -12.86 1.67
C LEU A 386 -1.70 -13.93 2.13
N GLU A 387 -2.87 -14.05 1.49
CA GLU A 387 -3.85 -15.10 1.83
C GLU A 387 -3.24 -16.51 1.71
N THR A 388 -2.46 -16.76 0.66
CA THR A 388 -1.75 -18.03 0.48
C THR A 388 -0.77 -18.27 1.63
N LEU A 389 0.01 -17.25 2.03
CA LEU A 389 0.93 -17.33 3.16
C LEU A 389 0.19 -17.64 4.47
N MET A 390 -0.96 -16.99 4.70
CA MET A 390 -1.81 -17.20 5.88
C MET A 390 -2.32 -18.64 5.94
N GLU A 391 -2.81 -19.18 4.82
CA GLU A 391 -3.29 -20.56 4.71
C GLU A 391 -2.16 -21.58 4.94
N GLU A 392 -0.99 -21.35 4.35
CA GLU A 392 0.18 -22.21 4.56
C GLU A 392 0.60 -22.25 6.03
N GLN A 393 0.60 -21.10 6.72
CA GLN A 393 0.95 -21.04 8.13
C GLN A 393 -0.06 -21.81 9.00
N LEU A 394 -1.37 -21.60 8.77
CA LEU A 394 -2.42 -22.34 9.48
C LEU A 394 -2.28 -23.85 9.28
N LEU A 395 -1.95 -24.28 8.06
CA LEU A 395 -1.70 -25.70 7.76
C LEU A 395 -0.47 -26.23 8.50
N ARG A 396 0.64 -25.47 8.52
CA ARG A 396 1.87 -25.86 9.23
C ARG A 396 1.63 -25.99 10.74
N GLU A 397 0.87 -25.07 11.32
CA GLU A 397 0.49 -25.10 12.73
C GLU A 397 -0.38 -26.32 13.03
N ALA A 398 -1.42 -26.57 12.22
CA ALA A 398 -2.30 -27.73 12.38
C ALA A 398 -1.55 -29.07 12.26
N VAL A 399 -0.61 -29.18 11.31
CA VAL A 399 0.25 -30.37 11.14
C VAL A 399 1.19 -30.54 12.33
N THR A 400 1.83 -29.46 12.79
CA THR A 400 2.72 -29.48 13.96
C THR A 400 1.96 -29.95 15.21
N GLU A 401 0.76 -29.44 15.44
CA GLU A 401 -0.09 -29.82 16.55
C GLU A 401 -0.52 -31.30 16.44
N SER A 402 -0.93 -31.74 15.25
CA SER A 402 -1.27 -33.15 15.00
C SER A 402 -0.10 -34.10 15.29
N LEU A 403 1.12 -33.73 14.89
CA LEU A 403 2.34 -34.49 15.18
C LEU A 403 2.70 -34.47 16.66
N ARG A 404 2.43 -33.37 17.36
CA ARG A 404 2.63 -33.26 18.82
C ARG A 404 1.69 -34.18 19.56
N MET A 405 0.40 -34.16 19.23
CA MET A 405 -0.61 -35.06 19.81
C MET A 405 -0.27 -36.54 19.55
N ALA A 406 0.26 -36.87 18.37
CA ALA A 406 0.66 -38.23 18.03
C ALA A 406 1.86 -38.77 18.84
N LYS A 407 2.72 -37.91 19.40
CA LYS A 407 3.87 -38.33 20.24
C LYS A 407 3.52 -38.62 21.70
N VAL A 408 2.33 -38.20 22.15
CA VAL A 408 1.87 -38.38 23.54
C VAL A 408 1.21 -39.76 23.75
N HIS A 409 0.93 -40.47 22.66
CA HIS A 409 0.37 -41.83 22.65
C HIS A 409 1.44 -42.86 22.27
#